data_AF-A0A7X7SVC7-F1
#
_entry.id   AF-A0A7X7SVC7-F1
#
_cell.length_a   1.000
_cell.length_b   1.000
_cell.length_c   1.000
_cell.angle_alpha   90.00
_cell.angle_beta   90.00
_cell.angle_gamma   90.00
#
_symmetry.space_group_name_H-M   'P 1'
#
loop_
_entity.id
_entity.type
_entity.pdbx_description
1 polymer ?
#
loop_
_entity_poly.entity_id
_entity_poly.type
_entity_poly.pdbx_seq_one_letter_code
_entity_poly.pdbx_strand_id
1 'polypeptide(L)'
;MYPGDIMVQEIIQAFLFVFIAEMGDKTQILAMAFATRYPLRKVMSGIGIGAFLNHGLAVALGSYLSRMVPINTVQMIAGAAFVGFALWTLKPDKEESEEEPGMQFGPVVTVALAFFLGELGDKTQLTAITLAAHANYPIAVLAGTVSGMIATGALGIFIGKKLGDKIPELGIKILAASVFMFFGLQKLYQTVPAQFLNVYIAVPFICVLAFIVILMIRTLIRRRREGIRSELVAKSKRLHDYYLHMKEDLNNICLGLEYCCACEGNQCAVGQSKEIVEAALTDQDWQQEPETIGTSHWDKPFTKEEVLDCLVDTLWLISTVQDEKRLKNVHFLRNQMETILLGRGIENFENIRSYIGEVRKMDAILSEKIFGMYRVRKPIEERLINVGNMISNIYLIEIQEGYLLIDTGYEEQFERFEKALKKRSIAFEDIQYIFITHTHDDHVGFLKQLLKKTNANVILHPEAVERLKTGQNSFEGGCSSMQALIFYHLMKLFGKREHRFPPVDAPERYIVVNEETLPEIEKTLSAKVIALPGHTKDSIGLLFDNSVLFCGDAAMNGIPGRNHVIIWIEDLDEYKASWKKMISLEFKKVYPSHGRPFPKEKLVRCERKLDKIRLFPLKHA
;
A
#
# COMPACT_ATOMS: atom_id res chain seq x y z
N MET A 1 -55.01 10.20 -19.46
CA MET A 1 -54.28 10.48 -18.23
C MET A 1 -54.25 11.99 -18.07
N TYR A 2 -54.70 12.54 -16.94
CA TYR A 2 -54.76 13.99 -16.76
C TYR A 2 -53.34 14.57 -16.64
N PRO A 3 -53.10 15.84 -17.01
CA PRO A 3 -51.78 16.47 -16.92
C PRO A 3 -51.13 16.34 -15.54
N GLY A 4 -51.94 16.37 -14.47
CA GLY A 4 -51.48 16.18 -13.09
C GLY A 4 -51.00 14.76 -12.78
N ASP A 5 -51.59 13.74 -13.39
CA ASP A 5 -51.20 12.33 -13.16
C ASP A 5 -49.80 12.06 -13.72
N ILE A 6 -49.47 12.65 -14.87
CA ILE A 6 -48.15 12.52 -15.53
C ILE A 6 -47.06 13.21 -14.67
N MET A 7 -47.35 14.41 -14.16
CA MET A 7 -46.42 15.14 -13.30
C MET A 7 -46.10 14.36 -12.01
N VAL A 8 -47.11 13.77 -11.37
CA VAL A 8 -46.92 12.96 -10.15
C VAL A 8 -46.12 11.68 -10.44
N GLN A 9 -46.37 11.03 -11.58
CA GLN A 9 -45.59 9.86 -12.00
C GLN A 9 -44.10 10.19 -12.20
N GLU A 10 -43.79 11.32 -12.85
CA GLU A 10 -42.41 11.75 -13.08
C GLU A 10 -41.68 12.07 -11.75
N ILE A 11 -42.38 12.67 -10.76
CA ILE A 11 -41.83 12.89 -9.42
C ILE A 11 -41.51 11.57 -8.73
N ILE A 12 -42.47 10.64 -8.69
CA ILE A 12 -42.31 9.35 -8.01
C ILE A 12 -41.21 8.52 -8.67
N GLN A 13 -41.18 8.50 -10.00
CA GLN A 13 -40.17 7.79 -10.77
C GLN A 13 -38.77 8.35 -10.46
N ALA A 14 -38.60 9.67 -10.58
CA ALA A 14 -37.31 10.33 -10.30
C ALA A 14 -36.86 10.12 -8.85
N PHE A 15 -37.80 10.22 -7.90
CA PHE A 15 -37.55 9.92 -6.50
C PHE A 15 -37.04 8.49 -6.31
N LEU A 16 -37.76 7.48 -6.81
CA LEU A 16 -37.40 6.08 -6.60
C LEU A 16 -36.07 5.71 -7.26
N PHE A 17 -35.82 6.19 -8.48
CA PHE A 17 -34.56 5.91 -9.17
C PHE A 17 -33.37 6.51 -8.43
N VAL A 18 -33.44 7.78 -8.03
CA VAL A 18 -32.37 8.42 -7.27
C VAL A 18 -32.24 7.81 -5.88
N PHE A 19 -33.35 7.51 -5.21
CA PHE A 19 -33.33 6.91 -3.89
C PHE A 19 -32.65 5.52 -3.87
N ILE A 20 -32.94 4.69 -4.87
CA ILE A 20 -32.32 3.37 -5.00
C ILE A 20 -30.87 3.49 -5.46
N ALA A 21 -30.61 4.40 -6.41
CA ALA A 21 -29.27 4.69 -6.92
C ALA A 21 -28.32 5.05 -5.79
N GLU A 22 -28.75 5.94 -4.90
CA GLU A 22 -27.92 6.52 -3.85
C GLU A 22 -27.89 5.68 -2.56
N MET A 23 -28.58 4.54 -2.53
CA MET A 23 -28.57 3.67 -1.36
C MET A 23 -27.20 3.02 -1.18
N GLY A 24 -26.58 3.22 -0.01
CA GLY A 24 -25.29 2.64 0.37
C GLY A 24 -24.07 3.25 -0.32
N ASP A 25 -24.17 4.49 -0.80
CA ASP A 25 -23.07 5.18 -1.47
C ASP A 25 -22.24 6.08 -0.54
N LYS A 26 -21.10 6.56 -1.05
CA LYS A 26 -20.16 7.48 -0.42
C LYS A 26 -20.82 8.74 0.10
N THR A 27 -21.84 9.28 -0.59
CA THR A 27 -22.46 10.52 -0.12
C THR A 27 -23.37 10.29 1.09
N GLN A 28 -23.88 9.06 1.30
CA GLN A 28 -24.51 8.67 2.55
C GLN A 28 -23.50 8.61 3.69
N ILE A 29 -22.29 8.10 3.43
CA ILE A 29 -21.19 8.07 4.41
C ILE A 29 -20.74 9.50 4.75
N LEU A 30 -20.63 10.37 3.74
CA LEU A 30 -20.32 11.78 3.90
C LEU A 30 -21.42 12.50 4.73
N ALA A 31 -22.69 12.21 4.45
CA ALA A 31 -23.82 12.74 5.21
C ALA A 31 -23.79 12.28 6.68
N MET A 32 -23.46 11.01 6.92
CA MET A 32 -23.26 10.46 8.27
C MET A 32 -22.09 11.15 8.98
N ALA A 33 -20.94 11.30 8.32
CA ALA A 33 -19.76 11.96 8.86
C ALA A 33 -20.07 13.41 9.26
N PHE A 34 -20.74 14.18 8.40
CA PHE A 34 -21.17 15.53 8.75
C PHE A 34 -22.21 15.56 9.87
N ALA A 35 -23.10 14.57 9.97
CA ALA A 35 -24.06 14.46 11.06
C ALA A 35 -23.42 14.15 12.43
N THR A 36 -22.17 13.64 12.46
CA THR A 36 -21.40 13.54 13.72
C THR A 36 -20.82 14.87 14.18
N ARG A 37 -20.55 15.79 13.25
CA ARG A 37 -19.91 17.09 13.52
C ARG A 37 -20.90 18.24 13.63
N TYR A 38 -22.05 18.15 12.95
CA TYR A 38 -23.01 19.25 12.81
C TYR A 38 -24.45 18.81 13.10
N PRO A 39 -25.32 19.74 13.55
CA PRO A 39 -26.73 19.44 13.80
C PRO A 39 -27.45 18.92 12.55
N LEU A 40 -28.25 17.86 12.71
CA LEU A 40 -28.99 17.19 11.63
C LEU A 40 -29.71 18.16 10.69
N ARG A 41 -30.41 19.17 11.24
CA ARG A 41 -31.15 20.15 10.43
C ARG A 41 -30.25 20.91 9.46
N LYS A 42 -29.02 21.26 9.87
CA LYS A 42 -28.04 21.98 9.05
C LYS A 42 -27.43 21.08 7.98
N VAL A 43 -27.17 19.81 8.32
CA VAL A 43 -26.69 18.80 7.36
C VAL A 43 -27.73 18.52 6.28
N MET A 44 -28.99 18.28 6.68
CA MET A 44 -30.08 18.05 5.73
C MET A 44 -30.32 19.24 4.81
N SER A 45 -30.24 20.49 5.31
CA SER A 45 -30.32 21.67 4.46
C SER A 45 -29.13 21.78 3.50
N GLY A 46 -27.92 21.41 3.95
CA GLY A 46 -26.73 21.40 3.10
C GLY A 46 -26.85 20.39 1.96
N ILE A 47 -27.24 19.15 2.27
CA ILE A 47 -27.51 18.09 1.28
C ILE A 47 -28.58 18.55 0.28
N GLY A 48 -29.70 19.12 0.77
CA GLY A 48 -30.77 19.60 -0.10
C GLY A 48 -30.31 20.70 -1.06
N ILE A 49 -29.53 21.67 -0.59
CA ILE A 49 -28.98 22.75 -1.44
C ILE A 49 -27.98 22.19 -2.45
N GLY A 50 -27.04 21.36 -2.02
CA GLY A 50 -26.05 20.73 -2.89
C GLY A 50 -26.69 19.88 -3.98
N ALA A 51 -27.65 19.03 -3.60
CA ALA A 51 -28.43 18.19 -4.52
C ALA A 51 -29.26 19.04 -5.49
N PHE A 52 -29.92 20.10 -5.01
CA PHE A 52 -30.69 21.01 -5.87
C PHE A 52 -29.83 21.69 -6.92
N LEU A 53 -28.65 22.19 -6.55
CA LEU A 53 -27.72 22.81 -7.50
C LEU A 53 -27.19 21.79 -8.51
N ASN A 54 -26.78 20.62 -8.03
CA ASN A 54 -26.19 19.59 -8.89
C ASN A 54 -27.21 18.99 -9.86
N HIS A 55 -28.36 18.55 -9.34
CA HIS A 55 -29.44 18.00 -10.17
C HIS A 55 -30.17 19.08 -10.96
N GLY A 56 -30.19 20.33 -10.49
CA GLY A 56 -30.68 21.46 -11.26
C GLY A 56 -29.90 21.65 -12.55
N LEU A 57 -28.57 21.60 -12.48
CA LEU A 57 -27.68 21.61 -13.65
C LEU A 57 -27.96 20.41 -14.57
N ALA A 58 -28.09 19.23 -13.98
CA ALA A 58 -28.39 17.98 -14.68
C ALA A 58 -29.71 18.03 -15.46
N VAL A 59 -30.78 18.48 -14.81
CA VAL A 59 -32.13 18.60 -15.38
C VAL A 59 -32.15 19.67 -16.48
N ALA A 60 -31.48 20.80 -16.28
CA ALA A 60 -31.35 21.84 -17.30
C ALA A 60 -30.63 21.31 -18.54
N LEU A 61 -29.52 20.59 -18.36
CA LEU A 61 -28.77 19.97 -19.45
C LEU A 61 -29.60 18.90 -20.18
N GLY A 62 -30.26 18.00 -19.46
CA GLY A 62 -31.13 16.97 -20.04
C GLY A 62 -32.29 17.56 -20.84
N SER A 63 -32.93 18.60 -20.29
CA SER A 63 -34.03 19.31 -20.96
C SER A 63 -33.58 20.04 -22.24
N TYR A 64 -32.33 20.47 -22.30
CA TYR A 64 -31.74 21.07 -23.49
C TYR A 64 -31.40 20.01 -24.55
N LEU A 65 -30.80 18.89 -24.13
CA LEU A 65 -30.39 17.79 -25.01
C LEU A 65 -31.57 17.15 -25.74
N SER A 66 -32.75 17.05 -25.11
CA SER A 66 -33.95 16.46 -25.71
C SER A 66 -34.46 17.20 -26.95
N ARG A 67 -34.10 18.48 -27.13
CA ARG A 67 -34.49 19.29 -28.30
C ARG A 67 -33.60 19.04 -29.52
N MET A 68 -32.40 18.51 -29.30
CA MET A 68 -31.35 18.35 -30.32
C MET A 68 -31.22 16.88 -30.78
N VAL A 69 -31.66 15.92 -29.96
CA VAL A 69 -31.41 14.50 -30.16
C VAL A 69 -32.73 13.73 -30.26
N PRO A 70 -32.90 12.83 -31.26
CA PRO A 70 -34.12 12.02 -31.40
C PRO A 70 -34.44 11.21 -30.15
N ILE A 71 -35.73 11.14 -29.80
CA ILE A 71 -36.21 10.49 -28.57
C ILE A 71 -35.72 9.04 -28.42
N ASN A 72 -35.69 8.27 -29.52
CA ASN A 72 -35.22 6.88 -29.52
C ASN A 72 -33.71 6.80 -29.21
N THR A 73 -32.91 7.73 -29.73
CA THR A 73 -31.48 7.81 -29.46
C THR A 73 -31.21 8.15 -28.01
N VAL A 74 -31.96 9.10 -27.44
CA VAL A 74 -31.84 9.45 -26.02
C VAL A 74 -32.24 8.27 -25.13
N GLN A 75 -33.32 7.54 -25.44
CA GLN A 75 -33.73 6.37 -24.66
C GLN A 75 -32.76 5.18 -24.76
N MET A 76 -32.09 5.02 -25.91
CA MET A 76 -31.03 4.02 -26.08
C MET A 76 -29.78 4.39 -25.28
N ILE A 77 -29.37 5.66 -25.30
CA ILE A 77 -28.28 6.18 -24.45
C ILE A 77 -28.61 5.99 -22.98
N ALA A 78 -29.85 6.28 -22.57
CA ALA A 78 -30.36 6.06 -21.22
C ALA A 78 -30.23 4.60 -20.77
N GLY A 79 -30.69 3.66 -21.61
CA GLY A 79 -30.59 2.23 -21.33
C GLY A 79 -29.14 1.76 -21.20
N ALA A 80 -28.26 2.24 -22.08
CA ALA A 80 -26.82 1.95 -22.02
C ALA A 80 -26.16 2.54 -20.76
N ALA A 81 -26.53 3.76 -20.37
CA ALA A 81 -26.04 4.42 -19.16
C ALA A 81 -26.44 3.65 -17.90
N PHE A 82 -27.69 3.17 -17.81
CA PHE A 82 -28.14 2.33 -16.68
C PHE A 82 -27.38 1.01 -16.56
N VAL A 83 -27.08 0.33 -17.67
CA VAL A 83 -26.19 -0.85 -17.65
C VAL A 83 -24.78 -0.45 -17.20
N GLY A 84 -24.28 0.69 -17.67
CA GLY A 84 -23.02 1.27 -17.20
C GLY A 84 -22.98 1.53 -15.69
N PHE A 85 -24.04 2.09 -15.11
CA PHE A 85 -24.15 2.32 -13.67
C PHE A 85 -24.24 1.04 -12.86
N ALA A 86 -24.93 0.02 -13.37
CA ALA A 86 -24.96 -1.29 -12.73
C ALA A 86 -23.55 -1.89 -12.62
N LEU A 87 -22.75 -1.79 -13.70
CA LEU A 87 -21.36 -2.24 -13.69
C LEU A 87 -20.47 -1.34 -12.82
N TRP A 88 -20.62 -0.02 -12.88
CA TRP A 88 -19.84 0.92 -12.06
C TRP A 88 -20.12 0.71 -10.56
N THR A 89 -21.38 0.49 -10.17
CA THR A 89 -21.75 0.20 -8.77
C THR A 89 -21.08 -1.07 -8.23
N LEU A 90 -20.79 -2.05 -9.10
CA LEU A 90 -20.06 -3.26 -8.74
C LEU A 90 -18.52 -3.09 -8.79
N LYS A 91 -18.02 -1.94 -9.23
CA LYS A 91 -16.59 -1.66 -9.26
C LYS A 91 -16.12 -1.40 -7.82
N PRO A 92 -15.02 -2.03 -7.36
CA PRO A 92 -14.51 -1.76 -6.03
C PRO A 92 -13.93 -0.35 -5.97
N ASP A 93 -14.31 0.39 -4.93
CA ASP A 93 -13.74 1.69 -4.65
C ASP A 93 -12.23 1.58 -4.43
N LYS A 94 -11.49 2.59 -4.91
CA LYS A 94 -10.12 2.82 -4.47
C LYS A 94 -10.21 3.67 -3.21
N GLU A 95 -9.45 3.29 -2.19
CA GLU A 95 -9.18 4.17 -1.05
C GLU A 95 -8.33 5.32 -1.58
N GLU A 96 -9.00 6.41 -1.97
CA GLU A 96 -8.35 7.70 -2.11
C GLU A 96 -8.52 8.40 -0.76
N SER A 97 -7.40 8.76 -0.14
CA SER A 97 -7.39 9.65 1.02
C SER A 97 -7.83 11.03 0.55
N GLU A 98 -9.13 11.31 0.65
CA GLU A 98 -9.65 12.66 0.41
C GLU A 98 -9.14 13.57 1.54
N GLU A 99 -8.10 14.35 1.26
CA GLU A 99 -7.75 15.51 2.07
C GLU A 99 -8.91 16.51 1.98
N GLU A 100 -9.61 16.74 3.09
CA GLU A 100 -10.64 17.78 3.17
C GLU A 100 -9.97 19.16 2.98
N PRO A 101 -10.36 19.97 1.98
CA PRO A 101 -9.85 21.33 1.86
C PRO A 101 -10.34 22.17 3.04
N GLY A 102 -9.39 22.69 3.82
CA GLY A 102 -9.65 23.61 4.94
C GLY A 102 -10.25 24.93 4.46
N MET A 103 -11.57 24.98 4.33
CA MET A 103 -12.30 26.22 4.06
C MET A 103 -13.17 26.61 5.27
N GLN A 104 -13.02 27.84 5.75
CA GLN A 104 -13.78 28.43 6.86
C GLN A 104 -15.21 28.83 6.44
N PHE A 105 -16.04 27.86 6.09
CA PHE A 105 -17.46 28.07 5.82
C PHE A 105 -18.36 27.55 6.96
N GLY A 106 -19.55 28.13 7.09
CA GLY A 106 -20.57 27.65 8.04
C GLY A 106 -21.11 26.27 7.63
N PRO A 107 -21.64 25.46 8.58
CA PRO A 107 -21.96 24.04 8.36
C PRO A 107 -22.83 23.72 7.14
N VAL A 108 -23.82 24.57 6.84
CA VAL A 108 -24.73 24.36 5.70
C VAL A 108 -24.00 24.50 4.37
N VAL A 109 -23.14 25.52 4.25
CA VAL A 109 -22.38 25.81 3.02
C VAL A 109 -21.29 24.77 2.81
N THR A 110 -20.60 24.36 3.88
CA THR A 110 -19.60 23.28 3.83
C THR A 110 -20.21 21.98 3.32
N VAL A 111 -21.35 21.56 3.90
CA VAL A 111 -22.05 20.34 3.47
C VAL A 111 -22.57 20.49 2.04
N ALA A 112 -23.15 21.64 1.67
CA ALA A 112 -23.67 21.86 0.32
C ALA A 112 -22.57 21.80 -0.75
N LEU A 113 -21.41 22.42 -0.50
CA LEU A 113 -20.26 22.39 -1.42
C LEU A 113 -19.67 20.98 -1.54
N ALA A 114 -19.44 20.31 -0.41
CA ALA A 114 -18.92 18.94 -0.40
C ALA A 114 -19.86 17.98 -1.15
N PHE A 115 -21.17 18.11 -0.92
CA PHE A 115 -22.17 17.30 -1.60
C PHE A 115 -22.24 17.63 -3.11
N PHE A 116 -22.25 18.92 -3.47
CA PHE A 116 -22.26 19.35 -4.87
C PHE A 116 -21.04 18.86 -5.65
N LEU A 117 -19.84 19.00 -5.08
CA LEU A 117 -18.59 18.56 -5.72
C LEU A 117 -18.49 17.03 -5.77
N GLY A 118 -18.88 16.35 -4.70
CA GLY A 118 -18.85 14.89 -4.62
C GLY A 118 -19.82 14.22 -5.60
N GLU A 119 -20.96 14.86 -5.88
CA GLU A 119 -21.98 14.36 -6.80
C GLU A 119 -21.77 14.80 -8.26
N LEU A 120 -20.70 15.54 -8.55
CA LEU A 120 -20.44 16.07 -9.89
C LEU A 120 -19.91 14.96 -10.81
N GLY A 121 -20.65 14.65 -11.85
CA GLY A 121 -20.36 13.56 -12.79
C GLY A 121 -20.83 12.18 -12.32
N ASP A 122 -21.58 12.10 -11.21
CA ASP A 122 -22.00 10.84 -10.63
C ASP A 122 -23.28 10.25 -11.28
N LYS A 123 -23.57 8.98 -10.98
CA LYS A 123 -24.68 8.18 -11.50
C LYS A 123 -26.04 8.84 -11.28
N THR A 124 -26.24 9.51 -10.16
CA THR A 124 -27.47 10.24 -9.82
C THR A 124 -27.64 11.46 -10.72
N GLN A 125 -26.55 12.20 -10.99
CA GLN A 125 -26.55 13.34 -11.91
C GLN A 125 -26.86 12.90 -13.35
N LEU A 126 -26.26 11.82 -13.82
CA LEU A 126 -26.54 11.28 -15.15
C LEU A 126 -27.96 10.67 -15.25
N THR A 127 -28.46 10.09 -14.16
CA THR A 127 -29.87 9.66 -14.06
C THR A 127 -30.81 10.85 -14.16
N ALA A 128 -30.51 11.97 -13.49
CA ALA A 128 -31.29 13.20 -13.57
C ALA A 128 -31.28 13.81 -14.99
N ILE A 129 -30.14 13.83 -15.68
CA ILE A 129 -30.04 14.23 -17.10
C ILE A 129 -30.97 13.37 -17.96
N THR A 130 -30.89 12.06 -17.76
CA THR A 130 -31.63 11.06 -18.55
C THR A 130 -33.13 11.18 -18.36
N LEU A 131 -33.60 11.29 -17.11
CA LEU A 131 -35.02 11.44 -16.80
C LEU A 131 -35.55 12.78 -17.32
N ALA A 132 -34.79 13.87 -17.14
CA ALA A 132 -35.18 15.19 -17.62
C ALA A 132 -35.27 15.29 -19.15
N ALA A 133 -34.42 14.56 -19.88
CA ALA A 133 -34.47 14.52 -21.34
C ALA A 133 -35.76 13.87 -21.90
N HIS A 134 -36.54 13.21 -21.05
CA HIS A 134 -37.80 12.55 -21.41
C HIS A 134 -39.02 13.09 -20.67
N ALA A 135 -38.82 14.05 -19.78
CA ALA A 135 -39.86 14.56 -18.91
C ALA A 135 -40.76 15.55 -19.64
N ASN A 136 -42.06 15.42 -19.43
CA ASN A 136 -43.01 16.47 -19.79
C ASN A 136 -42.90 17.64 -18.80
N TYR A 137 -42.53 17.36 -17.55
CA TYR A 137 -42.35 18.33 -16.48
C TYR A 137 -40.94 18.20 -15.86
N PRO A 138 -39.89 18.77 -16.47
CA PRO A 138 -38.52 18.68 -15.95
C PRO A 138 -38.35 19.19 -14.51
N ILE A 139 -39.11 20.22 -14.11
CA ILE A 139 -39.10 20.72 -12.72
C ILE A 139 -39.65 19.66 -11.75
N ALA A 140 -40.60 18.84 -12.19
CA ALA A 140 -41.14 17.73 -11.42
C ALA A 140 -40.09 16.61 -11.24
N VAL A 141 -39.29 16.34 -12.26
CA VAL A 141 -38.10 15.47 -12.15
C VAL A 141 -37.08 16.04 -11.17
N LEU A 142 -36.79 17.34 -11.21
CA LEU A 142 -35.91 17.99 -10.23
C LEU A 142 -36.44 17.81 -8.80
N ALA A 143 -37.73 18.03 -8.58
CA ALA A 143 -38.36 17.84 -7.27
C ALA A 143 -38.24 16.38 -6.79
N GLY A 144 -38.47 15.40 -7.68
CA GLY A 144 -38.32 13.98 -7.37
C GLY A 144 -36.88 13.59 -7.04
N THR A 145 -35.92 13.98 -7.88
CA THR A 145 -34.49 13.66 -7.69
C THR A 145 -33.93 14.28 -6.41
N VAL A 146 -34.18 15.57 -6.14
CA VAL A 146 -33.73 16.24 -4.91
C VAL A 146 -34.38 15.62 -3.67
N SER A 147 -35.68 15.31 -3.73
CA SER A 147 -36.36 14.61 -2.64
C SER A 147 -35.76 13.22 -2.40
N GLY A 148 -35.36 12.53 -3.47
CA GLY A 148 -34.65 11.25 -3.41
C GLY A 148 -33.35 11.37 -2.63
N MET A 149 -32.50 12.34 -2.97
CA MET A 149 -31.22 12.61 -2.30
C MET A 149 -31.39 12.99 -0.82
N ILE A 150 -32.38 13.83 -0.52
CA ILE A 150 -32.68 14.20 0.86
C ILE A 150 -33.16 12.97 1.64
N ALA A 151 -34.03 12.14 1.06
CA ALA A 151 -34.54 10.95 1.72
C ALA A 151 -33.44 9.90 1.95
N THR A 152 -32.52 9.70 1.00
CA THR A 152 -31.39 8.79 1.18
C THR A 152 -30.39 9.31 2.19
N GLY A 153 -30.06 10.61 2.18
CA GLY A 153 -29.22 11.23 3.21
C GLY A 153 -29.85 11.10 4.60
N ALA A 154 -31.15 11.37 4.73
CA ALA A 154 -31.87 11.20 6.00
C ALA A 154 -31.87 9.73 6.47
N LEU A 155 -32.11 8.80 5.55
CA LEU A 155 -32.09 7.37 5.85
C LEU A 155 -30.68 6.92 6.24
N GLY A 156 -29.64 7.32 5.52
CA GLY A 156 -28.25 7.04 5.83
C GLY A 156 -27.87 7.52 7.23
N ILE A 157 -28.23 8.75 7.60
CA ILE A 157 -27.99 9.29 8.94
C ILE A 157 -28.80 8.53 10.01
N PHE A 158 -30.07 8.22 9.74
CA PHE A 158 -30.93 7.48 10.68
C PHE A 158 -30.43 6.05 10.92
N ILE A 159 -30.10 5.32 9.85
CA ILE A 159 -29.53 3.98 9.93
C ILE A 159 -28.15 4.06 10.59
N GLY A 160 -27.29 5.00 10.20
CA GLY A 160 -25.99 5.23 10.81
C GLY A 160 -26.06 5.42 12.33
N LYS A 161 -27.06 6.20 12.80
CA LYS A 161 -27.32 6.41 14.23
C LYS A 161 -27.81 5.14 14.96
N LYS A 162 -28.50 4.22 14.29
CA LYS A 162 -29.17 3.06 14.90
C LYS A 162 -28.44 1.73 14.71
N LEU A 163 -27.67 1.56 13.64
CA LEU A 163 -27.04 0.30 13.25
C LEU A 163 -25.53 0.25 13.48
N GLY A 164 -24.83 1.39 13.62
CA GLY A 164 -23.36 1.40 13.61
C GLY A 164 -22.80 0.65 12.39
N ASP A 165 -21.74 -0.14 12.58
CA ASP A 165 -21.00 -0.86 11.52
C ASP A 165 -21.69 -2.12 10.94
N LYS A 166 -23.00 -2.32 11.16
CA LYS A 166 -23.68 -3.60 10.86
C LYS A 166 -24.33 -3.73 9.48
N ILE A 167 -24.25 -2.71 8.62
CA ILE A 167 -24.88 -2.76 7.29
C ILE A 167 -23.99 -3.52 6.30
N PRO A 168 -24.49 -4.57 5.62
CA PRO A 168 -23.71 -5.27 4.61
C PRO A 168 -23.62 -4.43 3.33
N GLU A 169 -22.57 -3.61 3.21
CA GLU A 169 -22.24 -2.80 2.01
C GLU A 169 -22.37 -3.61 0.70
N LEU A 170 -21.87 -4.85 0.71
CA LEU A 170 -21.99 -5.78 -0.42
C LEU A 170 -23.44 -6.04 -0.84
N GLY A 171 -24.35 -6.20 0.13
CA GLY A 171 -25.75 -6.48 -0.14
C GLY A 171 -26.44 -5.30 -0.82
N ILE A 172 -26.10 -4.07 -0.41
CA ILE A 172 -26.65 -2.86 -1.01
C ILE A 172 -26.10 -2.65 -2.43
N LYS A 173 -24.78 -2.80 -2.64
CA LYS A 173 -24.17 -2.69 -3.97
C LYS A 173 -24.77 -3.69 -4.97
N ILE A 174 -25.00 -4.94 -4.53
CA ILE A 174 -25.64 -5.96 -5.38
C ILE A 174 -27.09 -5.58 -5.69
N LEU A 175 -27.85 -5.10 -4.71
CA LEU A 175 -29.25 -4.71 -4.91
C LEU A 175 -29.37 -3.53 -5.89
N ALA A 176 -28.61 -2.46 -5.69
CA ALA A 176 -28.62 -1.28 -6.55
C ALA A 176 -28.19 -1.63 -7.99
N ALA A 177 -27.10 -2.39 -8.14
CA ALA A 177 -26.66 -2.86 -9.45
C ALA A 177 -27.72 -3.71 -10.16
N SER A 178 -28.44 -4.57 -9.42
CA SER A 178 -29.51 -5.39 -9.99
C SER A 178 -30.68 -4.57 -10.52
N VAL A 179 -31.09 -3.53 -9.78
CA VAL A 179 -32.18 -2.63 -10.20
C VAL A 179 -31.79 -1.85 -11.45
N PHE A 180 -30.59 -1.27 -11.48
CA PHE A 180 -30.09 -0.56 -12.65
C PHE A 180 -29.94 -1.46 -13.88
N MET A 181 -29.42 -2.68 -13.67
CA MET A 181 -29.27 -3.66 -14.75
C MET A 181 -30.63 -4.02 -15.37
N PHE A 182 -31.65 -4.24 -14.53
CA PHE A 182 -33.00 -4.57 -14.97
C PHE A 182 -33.60 -3.46 -15.85
N PHE A 183 -33.63 -2.22 -15.36
CA PHE A 183 -34.22 -1.10 -16.11
C PHE A 183 -33.40 -0.72 -17.34
N GLY A 184 -32.07 -0.84 -17.28
CA GLY A 184 -31.19 -0.63 -18.43
C GLY A 184 -31.46 -1.62 -19.56
N LEU A 185 -31.53 -2.91 -19.24
CA LEU A 185 -31.85 -3.96 -20.23
C LEU A 185 -33.27 -3.82 -20.78
N GLN A 186 -34.25 -3.51 -19.93
CA GLN A 186 -35.62 -3.27 -20.35
C GLN A 186 -35.70 -2.11 -21.35
N LYS A 187 -35.01 -0.99 -21.07
CA LYS A 187 -34.97 0.18 -21.97
C LYS A 187 -34.27 -0.12 -23.29
N LEU A 188 -33.13 -0.82 -23.25
CA LEU A 188 -32.43 -1.23 -24.48
C LEU A 188 -33.31 -2.15 -25.35
N TYR A 189 -34.00 -3.12 -24.75
CA TYR A 189 -34.92 -4.00 -25.47
C TYR A 189 -36.04 -3.24 -26.19
N GLN A 190 -36.56 -2.17 -25.59
CA GLN A 190 -37.65 -1.36 -26.16
C GLN A 190 -37.20 -0.39 -27.27
N THR A 191 -35.92 -0.03 -27.32
CA THR A 191 -35.44 1.14 -28.09
C THR A 191 -34.43 0.80 -29.17
N VAL A 192 -33.69 -0.29 -28.98
CA VAL A 192 -32.72 -0.78 -29.95
C VAL A 192 -33.44 -1.25 -31.23
N PRO A 193 -32.98 -0.87 -32.44
CA PRO A 193 -33.59 -1.31 -33.68
C PRO A 193 -33.69 -2.84 -33.78
N ALA A 194 -34.81 -3.35 -34.32
CA ALA A 194 -35.13 -4.77 -34.37
C ALA A 194 -34.04 -5.66 -35.00
N GLN A 195 -33.24 -5.11 -35.93
CA GLN A 195 -32.10 -5.80 -36.54
C GLN A 195 -31.04 -6.28 -35.51
N PHE A 196 -30.92 -5.60 -34.37
CA PHE A 196 -29.97 -5.95 -33.30
C PHE A 196 -30.59 -6.84 -32.21
N LEU A 197 -31.91 -7.07 -32.22
CA LEU A 197 -32.60 -7.97 -31.29
C LEU A 197 -32.62 -9.42 -31.78
N ASN A 198 -31.87 -9.75 -32.84
CA ASN A 198 -31.70 -11.12 -33.29
C ASN A 198 -30.99 -11.95 -32.21
N VAL A 199 -31.43 -13.21 -32.05
CA VAL A 199 -30.86 -14.21 -31.14
C VAL A 199 -29.34 -14.29 -31.27
N TYR A 200 -28.79 -14.19 -32.49
CA TYR A 200 -27.34 -14.25 -32.73
C TYR A 200 -26.54 -13.08 -32.14
N ILE A 201 -27.19 -11.96 -31.81
CA ILE A 201 -26.55 -10.77 -31.20
C ILE A 201 -26.93 -10.66 -29.72
N ALA A 202 -28.22 -10.84 -29.41
CA ALA A 202 -28.73 -10.69 -28.05
C ALA A 202 -28.16 -11.74 -27.07
N VAL A 203 -28.05 -13.01 -27.49
CA VAL A 203 -27.55 -14.08 -26.61
C VAL A 203 -26.08 -13.87 -26.26
N PRO A 204 -25.14 -13.67 -27.21
CA PRO A 204 -23.75 -13.38 -26.87
C PRO A 204 -23.59 -12.14 -25.99
N PHE A 205 -24.35 -11.07 -26.25
CA PHE A 205 -24.31 -9.85 -25.44
C PHE A 205 -24.67 -10.12 -23.97
N ILE A 206 -25.78 -10.83 -23.72
CA ILE A 206 -26.22 -11.19 -22.37
C ILE A 206 -25.19 -12.10 -21.69
N CYS A 207 -24.62 -13.08 -22.40
CA CYS A 207 -23.60 -13.97 -21.86
C CYS A 207 -22.33 -13.22 -21.44
N VAL A 208 -21.84 -12.30 -22.26
CA VAL A 208 -20.67 -11.46 -21.95
C VAL A 208 -20.97 -10.56 -20.74
N LEU A 209 -22.14 -9.93 -20.72
CA LEU A 209 -22.56 -9.06 -19.61
C LEU A 209 -22.65 -9.84 -18.29
N ALA A 210 -23.28 -11.02 -18.31
CA ALA A 210 -23.37 -11.90 -17.15
C ALA A 210 -21.99 -12.35 -16.65
N PHE A 211 -21.08 -12.69 -17.56
CA PHE A 211 -19.70 -13.04 -17.22
C PHE A 211 -18.97 -11.89 -16.51
N ILE A 212 -19.08 -10.66 -17.02
CA ILE A 212 -18.50 -9.47 -16.40
C ILE A 212 -19.06 -9.27 -14.99
N VAL A 213 -20.38 -9.31 -14.82
CA VAL A 213 -21.03 -9.17 -13.51
C VAL A 213 -20.54 -10.23 -12.53
N ILE A 214 -20.45 -11.50 -12.95
CA ILE A 214 -19.94 -12.60 -12.12
C ILE A 214 -18.50 -12.35 -11.68
N LEU A 215 -17.63 -11.89 -12.60
CA LEU A 215 -16.24 -11.55 -12.27
C LEU A 215 -16.15 -10.40 -11.25
N MET A 216 -16.96 -9.35 -11.42
CA MET A 216 -16.97 -8.20 -10.53
C MET A 216 -17.50 -8.57 -9.13
N ILE A 217 -18.60 -9.33 -9.05
CA ILE A 217 -19.15 -9.84 -7.78
C ILE A 217 -18.12 -10.76 -7.08
N ARG A 218 -17.46 -11.67 -7.82
CA ARG A 218 -16.39 -12.50 -7.25
C ARG A 218 -15.24 -11.67 -6.69
N THR A 219 -14.85 -10.61 -7.39
CA THR A 219 -13.78 -9.70 -6.96
C THR A 219 -14.17 -8.95 -5.69
N LEU A 220 -15.42 -8.45 -5.60
CA LEU A 220 -15.98 -7.81 -4.40
C LEU A 220 -16.04 -8.76 -3.20
N ILE A 221 -16.53 -9.98 -3.38
CA ILE A 221 -16.59 -11.00 -2.32
C ILE A 221 -15.18 -11.35 -1.83
N ARG A 222 -14.24 -11.53 -2.75
CA ARG A 222 -12.84 -11.80 -2.42
C ARG A 222 -12.21 -10.65 -1.62
N ARG A 223 -12.35 -9.40 -2.09
CA ARG A 223 -11.86 -8.23 -1.36
C ARG A 223 -12.50 -8.07 0.01
N ARG A 224 -13.80 -8.34 0.17
CA ARG A 224 -14.47 -8.28 1.48
C ARG A 224 -13.95 -9.34 2.45
N ARG A 225 -13.63 -10.56 1.96
CA ARG A 225 -12.92 -11.57 2.77
C ARG A 225 -11.51 -11.12 3.16
N GLU A 226 -10.87 -10.30 2.33
CA GLU A 226 -9.47 -9.86 2.50
C GLU A 226 -9.31 -8.52 3.26
N GLY A 227 -10.30 -7.60 3.25
CA GLY A 227 -10.08 -6.17 3.57
C GLY A 227 -10.80 -5.56 4.79
N ILE A 228 -12.12 -5.69 4.95
CA ILE A 228 -12.86 -4.79 5.87
C ILE A 228 -12.82 -5.23 7.34
N ARG A 229 -12.49 -6.51 7.61
CA ARG A 229 -12.17 -6.94 8.97
C ARG A 229 -10.71 -6.67 9.34
N SER A 230 -9.84 -6.22 8.43
CA SER A 230 -8.39 -6.33 8.65
C SER A 230 -7.75 -5.10 9.27
N GLU A 231 -8.16 -3.86 8.99
CA GLU A 231 -7.38 -2.70 9.48
C GLU A 231 -7.59 -2.42 10.97
N LEU A 232 -8.85 -2.39 11.44
CA LEU A 232 -9.17 -2.28 12.87
C LEU A 232 -8.61 -3.48 13.65
N VAL A 233 -8.76 -4.70 13.11
CA VAL A 233 -8.20 -5.91 13.73
C VAL A 233 -6.68 -5.90 13.67
N ALA A 234 -6.04 -5.38 12.62
CA ALA A 234 -4.59 -5.26 12.51
C ALA A 234 -4.04 -4.20 13.46
N LYS A 235 -4.74 -3.07 13.63
CA LYS A 235 -4.41 -2.04 14.62
C LYS A 235 -4.54 -2.59 16.04
N SER A 236 -5.66 -3.24 16.36
CA SER A 236 -5.85 -3.91 17.65
C SER A 236 -4.84 -5.03 17.88
N LYS A 237 -4.54 -5.84 16.85
CA LYS A 237 -3.54 -6.89 16.93
C LYS A 237 -2.14 -6.33 17.15
N ARG A 238 -1.72 -5.29 16.41
CA ARG A 238 -0.42 -4.62 16.61
C ARG A 238 -0.29 -4.06 18.02
N LEU A 239 -1.34 -3.43 18.53
CA LEU A 239 -1.35 -2.91 19.90
C LEU A 239 -1.22 -4.04 20.94
N HIS A 240 -1.94 -5.14 20.74
CA HIS A 240 -1.85 -6.32 21.60
C HIS A 240 -0.46 -7.00 21.53
N ASP A 241 0.06 -7.23 20.32
CA ASP A 241 1.38 -7.80 20.06
C ASP A 241 2.48 -6.91 20.70
N TYR A 242 2.33 -5.58 20.64
CA TYR A 242 3.20 -4.64 21.34
C TYR A 242 3.18 -4.84 22.86
N TYR A 243 2.00 -4.95 23.49
CA TYR A 243 1.93 -5.14 24.93
C TYR A 243 2.52 -6.49 25.36
N LEU A 244 2.35 -7.54 24.56
CA LEU A 244 2.99 -8.83 24.79
C LEU A 244 4.52 -8.70 24.75
N HIS A 245 5.07 -8.06 23.73
CA HIS A 245 6.51 -7.84 23.60
C HIS A 245 7.06 -6.98 24.74
N MET A 246 6.40 -5.85 25.03
CA MET A 246 6.76 -4.96 26.13
C MET A 246 6.76 -5.67 27.50
N LYS A 247 5.83 -6.63 27.72
CA LYS A 247 5.82 -7.44 28.95
C LYS A 247 7.11 -8.26 29.10
N GLU A 248 7.59 -8.85 28.01
CA GLU A 248 8.83 -9.62 27.98
C GLU A 248 10.04 -8.71 28.21
N ASP A 249 10.12 -7.59 27.50
CA ASP A 249 11.24 -6.64 27.63
C ASP A 249 11.36 -6.03 29.03
N LEU A 250 10.24 -5.65 29.65
CA LEU A 250 10.22 -5.12 31.02
C LEU A 250 10.71 -6.14 32.06
N ASN A 251 10.65 -7.44 31.76
CA ASN A 251 11.24 -8.46 32.62
C ASN A 251 12.77 -8.48 32.54
N ASN A 252 13.34 -8.18 31.37
CA ASN A 252 14.78 -8.14 31.16
C ASN A 252 15.41 -6.86 31.74
N ILE A 253 14.70 -5.73 31.64
CA ILE A 253 15.17 -4.44 32.19
C ILE A 253 15.35 -4.49 33.72
N CYS A 254 14.56 -5.31 34.42
CA CYS A 254 14.58 -5.41 35.87
C CYS A 254 15.71 -6.33 36.35
N LEU A 255 16.82 -5.76 36.82
CA LEU A 255 17.99 -6.51 37.30
C LEU A 255 17.76 -7.27 38.63
N GLY A 256 16.62 -7.05 39.30
CA GLY A 256 16.23 -7.77 40.51
C GLY A 256 16.82 -7.20 41.82
N LEU A 257 16.55 -7.92 42.91
CA LEU A 257 16.85 -7.49 44.29
C LEU A 257 18.34 -7.35 44.60
N GLU A 258 19.19 -8.08 43.88
CA GLU A 258 20.65 -8.02 44.07
C GLU A 258 21.21 -6.63 43.71
N TYR A 259 20.54 -5.91 42.83
CA TYR A 259 20.94 -4.58 42.37
C TYR A 259 20.06 -3.46 42.93
N CYS A 260 18.76 -3.74 43.14
CA CYS A 260 17.82 -2.84 43.78
C CYS A 260 17.62 -3.27 45.23
N CYS A 261 18.35 -2.67 46.18
CA CYS A 261 18.38 -3.04 47.61
C CYS A 261 17.03 -3.46 48.22
N ALA A 262 15.91 -2.88 47.77
CA ALA A 262 14.56 -3.40 47.96
C ALA A 262 13.69 -3.23 46.69
N CYS A 263 12.76 -4.17 46.47
CA CYS A 263 11.75 -4.04 45.42
C CYS A 263 10.66 -3.06 45.85
N GLU A 264 10.42 -2.04 45.02
CA GLU A 264 9.44 -0.98 45.26
C GLU A 264 8.09 -1.27 44.57
N GLY A 265 7.95 -2.41 43.91
CA GLY A 265 6.73 -2.75 43.17
C GLY A 265 6.39 -1.66 42.14
N ASN A 266 5.14 -1.19 42.17
CA ASN A 266 4.65 -0.15 41.27
C ASN A 266 5.14 1.28 41.57
N GLN A 267 5.94 1.46 42.62
CA GLN A 267 6.57 2.75 42.93
C GLN A 267 7.86 2.98 42.14
N CYS A 268 8.33 1.99 41.36
CA CYS A 268 9.43 2.18 40.40
C CYS A 268 8.92 2.17 38.95
N ALA A 269 9.63 2.87 38.06
CA ALA A 269 9.26 3.07 36.66
C ALA A 269 8.94 1.77 35.91
N VAL A 270 9.78 0.74 36.07
CA VAL A 270 9.59 -0.58 35.45
C VAL A 270 8.40 -1.32 36.05
N GLY A 271 8.22 -1.28 37.38
CA GLY A 271 7.09 -1.95 38.03
C GLY A 271 5.74 -1.32 37.66
N GLN A 272 5.67 0.01 37.59
CA GLN A 272 4.49 0.72 37.10
C GLN A 272 4.21 0.40 35.63
N SER A 273 5.26 0.35 34.80
CA SER A 273 5.14 -0.04 33.39
C SER A 273 4.57 -1.47 33.25
N LYS A 274 4.98 -2.40 34.11
CA LYS A 274 4.43 -3.78 34.14
C LYS A 274 2.93 -3.80 34.48
N GLU A 275 2.48 -2.99 35.44
CA GLU A 275 1.05 -2.90 35.77
C GLU A 275 0.22 -2.34 34.61
N ILE A 276 0.73 -1.33 33.91
CA ILE A 276 0.05 -0.73 32.74
C ILE A 276 -0.08 -1.73 31.61
N VAL A 277 1.00 -2.48 31.33
CA VAL A 277 1.00 -3.54 30.32
C VAL A 277 0.03 -4.66 30.69
N GLU A 278 0.01 -5.10 31.95
CA GLU A 278 -0.90 -6.16 32.41
C GLU A 278 -2.36 -5.72 32.34
N ALA A 279 -2.67 -4.47 32.74
CA ALA A 279 -4.00 -3.90 32.63
C ALA A 279 -4.46 -3.84 31.15
N ALA A 280 -3.56 -3.44 30.24
CA ALA A 280 -3.84 -3.38 28.82
C ALA A 280 -4.05 -4.77 28.18
N LEU A 281 -3.34 -5.81 28.65
CA LEU A 281 -3.51 -7.19 28.17
C LEU A 281 -4.78 -7.88 28.70
N THR A 282 -5.28 -7.43 29.86
CA THR A 282 -6.47 -8.01 30.52
C THR A 282 -7.77 -7.25 30.22
N ASP A 283 -7.74 -6.29 29.29
CA ASP A 283 -8.85 -5.39 28.95
C ASP A 283 -9.42 -4.66 30.20
N GLN A 284 -8.57 -4.37 31.19
CA GLN A 284 -8.94 -3.57 32.35
C GLN A 284 -8.58 -2.10 32.13
N ASP A 285 -9.53 -1.20 32.41
CA ASP A 285 -9.27 0.24 32.38
C ASP A 285 -8.28 0.62 33.49
N TRP A 286 -7.07 1.00 33.11
CA TRP A 286 -6.11 1.58 34.05
C TRP A 286 -6.57 3.00 34.42
N GLN A 287 -7.12 3.15 35.63
CA GLN A 287 -7.80 4.38 36.08
C GLN A 287 -6.99 5.26 37.05
N GLN A 288 -5.74 4.92 37.38
CA GLN A 288 -4.94 5.79 38.25
C GLN A 288 -4.41 7.00 37.47
N GLU A 289 -4.68 8.21 37.96
CA GLU A 289 -3.84 9.36 37.62
C GLU A 289 -2.45 9.10 38.20
N PRO A 290 -1.38 9.35 37.44
CA PRO A 290 -0.04 9.18 37.98
C PRO A 290 0.15 10.18 39.12
N GLU A 291 0.18 9.69 40.35
CA GLU A 291 0.75 10.46 41.45
C GLU A 291 2.14 10.92 41.00
N THR A 292 2.44 12.21 41.20
CA THR A 292 3.74 12.81 40.94
C THR A 292 4.82 11.95 41.58
N ILE A 293 5.54 11.22 40.74
CA ILE A 293 6.49 10.18 41.15
C ILE A 293 7.58 10.85 42.00
N GLY A 294 7.67 10.45 43.27
CA GLY A 294 8.64 10.98 44.23
C GLY A 294 10.09 10.58 43.88
N THR A 295 11.05 11.40 44.31
CA THR A 295 12.47 11.44 43.91
C THR A 295 13.35 10.19 44.16
N SER A 296 12.82 9.03 44.56
CA SER A 296 13.64 7.85 44.93
C SER A 296 14.02 6.92 43.76
N HIS A 297 13.59 7.22 42.54
CA HIS A 297 13.67 6.31 41.38
C HIS A 297 14.92 6.50 40.50
N TRP A 298 15.70 7.56 40.71
CA TRP A 298 16.82 7.97 39.83
C TRP A 298 18.07 7.09 39.92
N ASP A 299 18.23 6.35 41.03
CA ASP A 299 19.49 5.65 41.35
C ASP A 299 19.45 4.13 41.11
N LYS A 300 18.39 3.62 40.46
CA LYS A 300 18.28 2.19 40.17
C LYS A 300 19.03 1.82 38.87
N PRO A 301 19.88 0.79 38.89
CA PRO A 301 20.54 0.33 37.68
C PRO A 301 19.52 -0.41 36.78
N PHE A 302 19.40 0.06 35.54
CA PHE A 302 18.61 -0.56 34.48
C PHE A 302 19.53 -0.84 33.28
N THR A 303 19.18 -1.84 32.47
CA THR A 303 19.87 -2.10 31.20
C THR A 303 19.49 -1.01 30.20
N LYS A 304 20.34 0.02 30.03
CA LYS A 304 20.04 1.19 29.17
C LYS A 304 19.74 0.78 27.73
N GLU A 305 20.38 -0.26 27.22
CA GLU A 305 20.14 -0.79 25.87
C GLU A 305 18.73 -1.37 25.71
N GLU A 306 18.23 -2.12 26.70
CA GLU A 306 16.90 -2.73 26.66
C GLU A 306 15.80 -1.67 26.84
N VAL A 307 16.04 -0.68 27.71
CA VAL A 307 15.16 0.49 27.88
C VAL A 307 15.06 1.27 26.56
N LEU A 308 16.18 1.43 25.86
CA LEU A 308 16.23 2.08 24.55
C LEU A 308 15.45 1.29 23.50
N ASP A 309 15.55 -0.05 23.51
CA ASP A 309 14.78 -0.89 22.58
C ASP A 309 13.27 -0.73 22.80
N CYS A 310 12.84 -0.79 24.06
CA CYS A 310 11.46 -0.53 24.47
C CYS A 310 10.97 0.84 24.01
N LEU A 311 11.80 1.89 24.18
CA LEU A 311 11.46 3.24 23.76
C LEU A 311 11.23 3.29 22.24
N VAL A 312 12.11 2.67 21.45
CA VAL A 312 12.01 2.65 19.98
C VAL A 312 10.75 1.91 19.52
N ASP A 313 10.41 0.78 20.14
CA ASP A 313 9.17 0.04 19.85
C ASP A 313 7.93 0.87 20.18
N THR A 314 7.97 1.57 21.32
CA THR A 314 6.91 2.47 21.74
C THR A 314 6.71 3.61 20.74
N LEU A 315 7.79 4.24 20.30
CA LEU A 315 7.75 5.32 19.29
C LEU A 315 7.26 4.83 17.94
N TRP A 316 7.64 3.63 17.52
CA TRP A 316 7.14 3.01 16.29
C TRP A 316 5.63 2.77 16.36
N LEU A 317 5.13 2.21 17.46
CA LEU A 317 3.71 2.01 17.66
C LEU A 317 2.94 3.34 17.62
N ILE A 318 3.40 4.37 18.33
CA ILE A 318 2.80 5.72 18.35
C ILE A 318 2.71 6.29 16.93
N SER A 319 3.76 6.11 16.11
CA SER A 319 3.75 6.60 14.73
C SER A 319 2.80 5.82 13.79
N THR A 320 2.42 4.60 14.17
CA THR A 320 1.62 3.69 13.34
C THR A 320 0.13 3.71 13.68
N VAL A 321 -0.22 3.95 14.95
CA VAL A 321 -1.60 3.97 15.45
C VAL A 321 -2.01 5.42 15.70
N GLN A 322 -3.04 5.92 15.02
CA GLN A 322 -3.49 7.33 15.15
C GLN A 322 -4.66 7.52 16.13
N ASP A 323 -4.98 6.52 16.96
CA ASP A 323 -6.06 6.61 17.95
C ASP A 323 -5.48 7.05 19.32
N GLU A 324 -5.48 8.36 19.57
CA GLU A 324 -4.93 8.94 20.80
C GLU A 324 -5.55 8.35 22.09
N LYS A 325 -6.83 7.97 22.07
CA LYS A 325 -7.49 7.39 23.25
C LYS A 325 -6.88 6.04 23.62
N ARG A 326 -6.53 5.22 22.61
CA ARG A 326 -5.90 3.91 22.82
C ARG A 326 -4.41 4.01 23.13
N LEU A 327 -3.77 5.13 22.78
CA LEU A 327 -2.35 5.37 23.01
C LEU A 327 -2.02 5.98 24.37
N LYS A 328 -3.00 6.32 25.22
CA LYS A 328 -2.75 6.91 26.55
C LYS A 328 -1.73 6.12 27.37
N ASN A 329 -1.91 4.81 27.47
CA ASN A 329 -0.99 3.90 28.19
C ASN A 329 0.38 3.80 27.49
N VAL A 330 0.40 3.82 26.16
CA VAL A 330 1.63 3.78 25.35
C VAL A 330 2.47 5.04 25.56
N HIS A 331 1.84 6.23 25.62
CA HIS A 331 2.53 7.47 25.96
C HIS A 331 3.08 7.48 27.39
N PHE A 332 2.40 6.82 28.31
CA PHE A 332 2.92 6.66 29.66
C PHE A 332 4.18 5.79 29.68
N LEU A 333 4.14 4.63 29.03
CA LEU A 333 5.29 3.75 28.87
C LEU A 333 6.47 4.49 28.21
N ARG A 334 6.19 5.26 27.16
CA ARG A 334 7.18 6.13 26.51
C ARG A 334 7.86 7.06 27.51
N ASN A 335 7.07 7.78 28.32
CA ASN A 335 7.57 8.72 29.32
C ASN A 335 8.43 8.02 30.39
N GLN A 336 8.06 6.81 30.81
CA GLN A 336 8.89 6.02 31.74
C GLN A 336 10.26 5.69 31.12
N MET A 337 10.30 5.20 29.87
CA MET A 337 11.56 4.89 29.20
C MET A 337 12.41 6.15 28.95
N GLU A 338 11.77 7.25 28.54
CA GLU A 338 12.41 8.56 28.41
C GLU A 338 13.02 9.03 29.73
N THR A 339 12.28 8.93 30.82
CA THR A 339 12.73 9.36 32.15
C THR A 339 13.94 8.55 32.61
N ILE A 340 13.97 7.24 32.36
CA ILE A 340 15.12 6.39 32.67
C ILE A 340 16.36 6.78 31.84
N LEU A 341 16.19 7.11 30.56
CA LEU A 341 17.31 7.40 29.65
C LEU A 341 17.81 8.85 29.73
N LEU A 342 16.90 9.80 29.89
CA LEU A 342 17.12 11.24 29.74
C LEU A 342 16.93 12.03 31.04
N GLY A 343 16.44 11.40 32.10
CA GLY A 343 16.12 12.07 33.36
C GLY A 343 14.78 12.83 33.35
N ARG A 344 14.05 12.86 32.23
CA ARG A 344 12.71 13.45 32.10
C ARG A 344 11.99 12.96 30.84
N GLY A 345 10.66 13.01 30.86
CA GLY A 345 9.82 12.79 29.67
C GLY A 345 9.83 13.94 28.67
N ILE A 346 9.47 13.64 27.42
CA ILE A 346 9.28 14.62 26.35
C ILE A 346 7.77 14.84 26.16
N GLU A 347 7.28 16.02 26.52
CA GLU A 347 5.83 16.28 26.58
C GLU A 347 5.19 16.48 25.20
N ASN A 348 5.82 17.29 24.33
CA ASN A 348 5.20 17.72 23.08
C ASN A 348 6.08 17.42 21.86
N PHE A 349 5.56 16.61 20.94
CA PHE A 349 6.09 16.43 19.59
C PHE A 349 4.98 16.07 18.61
N GLU A 350 5.09 16.50 17.36
CA GLU A 350 4.09 16.23 16.31
C GLU A 350 4.36 14.92 15.57
N ASN A 351 5.64 14.60 15.38
CA ASN A 351 6.11 13.43 14.65
C ASN A 351 7.51 13.01 15.13
N ILE A 352 7.99 11.87 14.62
CA ILE A 352 9.31 11.34 14.99
C ILE A 352 10.46 12.33 14.72
N ARG A 353 10.38 13.17 13.68
CA ARG A 353 11.46 14.16 13.42
C ARG A 353 11.50 15.24 14.49
N SER A 354 10.34 15.77 14.89
CA SER A 354 10.28 16.72 16.01
C SER A 354 10.73 16.08 17.32
N TYR A 355 10.37 14.82 17.56
CA TYR A 355 10.81 14.06 18.73
C TYR A 355 12.33 13.94 18.81
N ILE A 356 12.96 13.47 17.73
CA ILE A 356 14.43 13.37 17.64
C ILE A 356 15.08 14.74 17.81
N GLY A 357 14.46 15.80 17.29
CA GLY A 357 14.90 17.18 17.50
C GLY A 357 14.93 17.60 18.97
N GLU A 358 13.94 17.20 19.77
CA GLU A 358 13.94 17.47 21.22
C GLU A 358 14.97 16.63 21.97
N VAL A 359 15.10 15.33 21.65
CA VAL A 359 16.14 14.47 22.25
C VAL A 359 17.53 15.05 21.96
N ARG A 360 17.78 15.49 20.72
CA ARG A 360 19.10 16.02 20.29
C ARG A 360 19.52 17.25 21.10
N LYS A 361 18.59 18.08 21.57
CA LYS A 361 18.90 19.23 22.44
C LYS A 361 19.41 18.80 23.83
N MET A 362 19.10 17.57 24.25
CA MET A 362 19.47 17.02 25.56
C MET A 362 20.69 16.10 25.45
N ASP A 363 20.65 15.15 24.52
CA ASP A 363 21.70 14.18 24.26
C ASP A 363 21.78 13.90 22.75
N ALA A 364 22.79 14.45 22.10
CA ALA A 364 23.00 14.30 20.67
C ALA A 364 23.32 12.84 20.28
N ILE A 365 24.11 12.12 21.08
CA ILE A 365 24.53 10.75 20.78
C ILE A 365 23.33 9.81 20.88
N LEU A 366 22.56 9.93 21.95
CA LEU A 366 21.35 9.14 22.13
C LEU A 366 20.30 9.44 21.05
N SER A 367 20.19 10.69 20.61
CA SER A 367 19.26 11.07 19.53
C SER A 367 19.55 10.34 18.21
N GLU A 368 20.83 10.24 17.82
CA GLU A 368 21.24 9.50 16.62
C GLU A 368 20.99 7.99 16.79
N LYS A 369 21.27 7.45 17.98
CA LYS A 369 21.02 6.04 18.28
C LYS A 369 19.54 5.68 18.19
N ILE A 370 18.65 6.48 18.80
CA ILE A 370 17.19 6.31 18.70
C ILE A 370 16.73 6.40 17.25
N PHE A 371 17.20 7.41 16.51
CA PHE A 371 16.77 7.61 15.14
C PHE A 371 17.20 6.44 14.24
N GLY A 372 18.44 5.99 14.35
CA GLY A 372 18.94 4.83 13.61
C GLY A 372 18.14 3.55 13.93
N MET A 373 17.93 3.25 15.22
CA MET A 373 17.15 2.08 15.64
C MET A 373 15.69 2.15 15.16
N TYR A 374 15.07 3.34 15.19
CA TYR A 374 13.72 3.55 14.69
C TYR A 374 13.60 3.29 13.18
N ARG A 375 14.62 3.64 12.38
CA ARG A 375 14.62 3.40 10.93
C ARG A 375 14.58 1.91 10.59
N VAL A 376 15.36 1.10 11.31
CA VAL A 376 15.41 -0.35 11.09
C VAL A 376 14.24 -1.11 11.72
N ARG A 377 13.58 -0.52 12.73
CA ARG A 377 12.40 -1.13 13.38
C ARG A 377 11.19 -1.21 12.44
N LYS A 378 11.09 -0.32 11.46
CA LYS A 378 10.04 -0.37 10.45
C LYS A 378 10.13 -1.67 9.64
N PRO A 379 9.00 -2.29 9.28
CA PRO A 379 8.99 -3.40 8.34
C PRO A 379 9.79 -3.05 7.09
N ILE A 380 10.58 -4.01 6.59
CA ILE A 380 11.41 -3.82 5.40
C ILE A 380 10.64 -3.22 4.21
N GLU A 381 9.37 -3.57 4.02
CA GLU A 381 8.53 -3.03 2.97
C GLU A 381 8.24 -1.53 3.08
N GLU A 382 8.29 -0.94 4.28
CA GLU A 382 8.08 0.49 4.51
C GLU A 382 9.37 1.31 4.33
N ARG A 383 10.53 0.66 4.49
CA ARG A 383 11.86 1.26 4.30
C ARG A 383 12.51 0.94 2.94
N LEU A 384 11.84 0.15 2.11
CA LEU A 384 12.29 -0.28 0.79
C LEU A 384 11.71 0.61 -0.32
N ILE A 385 12.57 1.09 -1.20
CA ILE A 385 12.19 1.87 -2.37
C ILE A 385 12.82 1.26 -3.62
N ASN A 386 12.02 0.95 -4.64
CA ASN A 386 12.57 0.62 -5.95
C ASN A 386 12.79 1.93 -6.75
N VAL A 387 14.04 2.29 -6.96
CA VAL A 387 14.49 3.48 -7.72
C VAL A 387 14.83 3.14 -9.18
N GLY A 388 14.78 1.87 -9.56
CA GLY A 388 14.96 1.39 -10.92
C GLY A 388 13.65 1.38 -11.73
N ASN A 389 13.49 0.33 -12.54
CA ASN A 389 12.26 0.06 -13.27
C ASN A 389 11.99 -1.46 -13.27
N MET A 390 10.77 -1.91 -13.56
CA MET A 390 10.46 -3.35 -13.55
C MET A 390 11.27 -4.17 -14.59
N ILE A 391 12.08 -3.52 -15.43
CA ILE A 391 13.05 -4.19 -16.32
C ILE A 391 14.34 -4.46 -15.56
N SER A 392 14.94 -3.48 -14.88
CA SER A 392 16.03 -3.67 -13.90
C SER A 392 15.68 -2.91 -12.62
N ASN A 393 15.34 -3.69 -11.59
CA ASN A 393 15.00 -3.20 -10.28
C ASN A 393 16.27 -2.80 -9.55
N ILE A 394 16.22 -1.64 -8.92
CA ILE A 394 17.32 -1.12 -8.12
C ILE A 394 16.69 -0.74 -6.79
N TYR A 395 17.11 -1.40 -5.72
CA TYR A 395 16.45 -1.26 -4.42
C TYR A 395 17.29 -0.39 -3.50
N LEU A 396 16.69 0.67 -2.98
CA LEU A 396 17.27 1.51 -1.95
C LEU A 396 16.54 1.20 -0.63
N ILE A 397 17.30 0.81 0.38
CA ILE A 397 16.80 0.37 1.69
C ILE A 397 17.32 1.31 2.75
N GLU A 398 16.42 1.88 3.55
CA GLU A 398 16.78 2.64 4.75
C GLU A 398 17.47 1.69 5.75
N ILE A 399 18.72 1.96 6.14
CA ILE A 399 19.41 1.22 7.20
C ILE A 399 19.61 2.12 8.42
N GLN A 400 20.27 1.63 9.46
CA GLN A 400 20.49 2.40 10.69
C GLN A 400 21.14 3.76 10.38
N GLU A 401 22.20 3.74 9.56
CA GLU A 401 22.93 4.93 9.12
C GLU A 401 22.87 5.05 7.60
N GLY A 402 22.18 6.07 7.08
CA GLY A 402 22.02 6.28 5.64
C GLY A 402 21.20 5.18 4.93
N TYR A 403 21.67 4.75 3.75
CA TYR A 403 20.99 3.81 2.87
C TYR A 403 21.90 2.71 2.33
N LEU A 404 21.32 1.52 2.14
CA LEU A 404 21.86 0.43 1.35
C LEU A 404 21.24 0.46 -0.05
N LEU A 405 22.07 0.45 -1.08
CA LEU A 405 21.65 0.23 -2.47
C LEU A 405 21.90 -1.22 -2.88
N ILE A 406 20.93 -1.90 -3.46
CA ILE A 406 21.09 -3.22 -4.07
C ILE A 406 21.08 -3.05 -5.59
N ASP A 407 22.18 -3.47 -6.21
CA ASP A 407 22.51 -3.34 -7.62
C ASP A 407 22.51 -1.88 -8.15
N THR A 408 22.96 -1.69 -9.39
CA THR A 408 23.19 -0.39 -10.02
C THR A 408 22.73 -0.34 -11.49
N GLY A 409 21.78 -1.18 -11.88
CA GLY A 409 21.12 -1.05 -13.18
C GLY A 409 22.05 -1.12 -14.39
N TYR A 410 21.53 -0.64 -15.52
CA TYR A 410 22.34 -0.36 -16.72
C TYR A 410 22.97 1.03 -16.67
N GLU A 411 24.07 1.24 -17.38
CA GLU A 411 24.80 2.50 -17.43
C GLU A 411 23.89 3.71 -17.77
N GLU A 412 23.03 3.57 -18.78
CA GLU A 412 22.12 4.64 -19.24
C GLU A 412 21.03 5.02 -18.22
N GLN A 413 20.86 4.24 -17.15
CA GLN A 413 19.83 4.49 -16.13
C GLN A 413 20.28 5.46 -15.05
N PHE A 414 21.56 5.86 -15.04
CA PHE A 414 22.12 6.72 -13.99
C PHE A 414 21.33 8.03 -13.82
N GLU A 415 21.06 8.79 -14.91
CA GLU A 415 20.32 10.05 -14.81
C GLU A 415 18.92 9.88 -14.20
N ARG A 416 18.26 8.76 -14.50
CA ARG A 416 16.93 8.45 -13.95
C ARG A 416 17.04 8.13 -12.47
N PHE A 417 18.07 7.41 -12.07
CA PHE A 417 18.40 7.16 -10.67
C PHE A 417 18.66 8.48 -9.92
N GLU A 418 19.45 9.41 -10.47
CA GLU A 418 19.69 10.72 -9.85
C GLU A 418 18.38 11.51 -9.65
N LYS A 419 17.50 11.51 -10.67
CA LYS A 419 16.17 12.13 -10.58
C LYS A 419 15.30 11.47 -9.50
N ALA A 420 15.40 10.15 -9.34
CA ALA A 420 14.65 9.41 -8.33
C ALA A 420 15.11 9.75 -6.90
N LEU A 421 16.42 9.89 -6.67
CA LEU A 421 16.98 10.34 -5.38
C LEU A 421 16.57 11.79 -5.07
N LYS A 422 16.74 12.69 -6.05
CA LYS A 422 16.39 14.11 -5.89
C LYS A 422 14.92 14.33 -5.57
N LYS A 423 14.01 13.58 -6.20
CA LYS A 423 12.57 13.64 -5.90
C LYS A 423 12.24 13.29 -4.44
N ARG A 424 13.12 12.54 -3.78
CA ARG A 424 12.96 12.05 -2.41
C ARG A 424 13.85 12.77 -1.40
N SER A 425 14.60 13.79 -1.85
CA SER A 425 15.55 14.53 -1.02
C SER A 425 16.60 13.62 -0.36
N ILE A 426 17.06 12.59 -1.07
CA ILE A 426 18.15 11.71 -0.65
C ILE A 426 19.43 12.18 -1.32
N ALA A 427 20.47 12.44 -0.53
CA ALA A 427 21.77 12.84 -1.03
C ALA A 427 22.61 11.60 -1.42
N PHE A 428 23.62 11.78 -2.27
CA PHE A 428 24.51 10.67 -2.64
C PHE A 428 25.35 10.20 -1.46
N GLU A 429 25.69 11.14 -0.58
CA GLU A 429 26.46 10.96 0.64
C GLU A 429 25.69 10.13 1.68
N ASP A 430 24.36 10.05 1.57
CA ASP A 430 23.53 9.23 2.44
C ASP A 430 23.62 7.74 2.08
N ILE A 431 24.09 7.38 0.87
CA ILE A 431 24.29 5.99 0.47
C ILE A 431 25.60 5.49 1.08
N GLN A 432 25.51 4.58 2.06
CA GLN A 432 26.67 4.06 2.78
C GLN A 432 27.19 2.73 2.21
N TYR A 433 26.28 1.92 1.66
CA TYR A 433 26.63 0.60 1.15
C TYR A 433 25.97 0.34 -0.21
N ILE A 434 26.68 -0.36 -1.08
CA ILE A 434 26.20 -0.88 -2.36
C ILE A 434 26.39 -2.39 -2.32
N PHE A 435 25.32 -3.16 -2.29
CA PHE A 435 25.36 -4.62 -2.37
C PHE A 435 25.14 -5.06 -3.81
N ILE A 436 26.11 -5.76 -4.37
CA ILE A 436 26.04 -6.30 -5.73
C ILE A 436 25.61 -7.75 -5.65
N THR A 437 24.43 -8.06 -6.22
CA THR A 437 23.92 -9.43 -6.25
C THR A 437 24.78 -10.31 -7.15
N HIS A 438 25.21 -9.80 -8.30
CA HIS A 438 26.17 -10.42 -9.20
C HIS A 438 26.64 -9.41 -10.27
N THR A 439 27.63 -9.81 -11.05
CA THR A 439 28.33 -8.92 -11.99
C THR A 439 27.88 -9.12 -13.44
N HIS A 440 26.68 -8.62 -13.73
CA HIS A 440 26.17 -8.42 -15.09
C HIS A 440 25.90 -6.94 -15.38
N ASP A 441 25.90 -6.57 -16.66
CA ASP A 441 25.75 -5.19 -17.15
C ASP A 441 24.48 -4.46 -16.67
N ASP A 442 23.40 -5.17 -16.33
CA ASP A 442 22.19 -4.66 -15.68
C ASP A 442 22.24 -4.50 -14.16
N HIS A 443 23.33 -4.94 -13.52
CA HIS A 443 23.51 -4.90 -12.06
C HIS A 443 24.68 -4.03 -11.65
N VAL A 444 25.70 -3.90 -12.50
CA VAL A 444 26.90 -3.09 -12.25
C VAL A 444 27.08 -1.93 -13.24
N GLY A 445 26.09 -1.67 -14.09
CA GLY A 445 26.19 -0.78 -15.24
C GLY A 445 26.59 0.65 -14.92
N PHE A 446 25.95 1.30 -13.94
CA PHE A 446 26.36 2.66 -13.52
C PHE A 446 27.23 2.70 -12.26
N LEU A 447 27.72 1.56 -11.76
CA LEU A 447 28.52 1.49 -10.52
C LEU A 447 29.70 2.47 -10.54
N LYS A 448 30.43 2.56 -11.65
CA LYS A 448 31.55 3.50 -11.83
C LYS A 448 31.14 4.97 -11.64
N GLN A 449 29.97 5.34 -12.15
CA GLN A 449 29.46 6.71 -12.06
C GLN A 449 29.01 7.01 -10.63
N LEU A 450 28.38 6.01 -9.97
CA LEU A 450 27.95 6.12 -8.58
C LEU A 450 29.15 6.30 -7.63
N LEU A 451 30.20 5.49 -7.76
CA LEU A 451 31.39 5.59 -6.88
C LEU A 451 32.12 6.94 -6.98
N LYS A 452 31.96 7.69 -8.08
CA LYS A 452 32.47 9.06 -8.20
C LYS A 452 31.68 10.09 -7.38
N LYS A 453 30.46 9.76 -6.99
CA LYS A 453 29.54 10.65 -6.26
C LYS A 453 29.31 10.25 -4.81
N THR A 454 29.70 9.03 -4.41
CA THR A 454 29.49 8.53 -3.05
C THR A 454 30.78 8.03 -2.42
N ASN A 455 30.78 7.98 -1.09
CA ASN A 455 31.80 7.30 -0.29
C ASN A 455 31.35 5.87 0.14
N ALA A 456 30.29 5.33 -0.47
CA ALA A 456 29.75 4.02 -0.15
C ALA A 456 30.73 2.84 -0.32
N ASN A 457 30.74 1.89 0.61
CA ASN A 457 31.45 0.64 0.42
C ASN A 457 30.65 -0.34 -0.44
N VAL A 458 31.32 -1.11 -1.29
CA VAL A 458 30.70 -2.10 -2.19
C VAL A 458 30.85 -3.49 -1.57
N ILE A 459 29.74 -4.15 -1.29
CA ILE A 459 29.69 -5.51 -0.77
C ILE A 459 29.46 -6.44 -1.97
N LEU A 460 30.37 -7.38 -2.19
CA LEU A 460 30.32 -8.28 -3.34
C LEU A 460 30.96 -9.65 -3.06
N HIS A 461 30.59 -10.64 -3.87
CA HIS A 461 31.21 -11.96 -3.86
C HIS A 461 32.66 -11.89 -4.40
N PRO A 462 33.63 -12.70 -3.92
CA PRO A 462 35.03 -12.64 -4.37
C PRO A 462 35.21 -12.77 -5.89
N GLU A 463 34.46 -13.64 -6.55
CA GLU A 463 34.50 -13.83 -8.01
C GLU A 463 34.05 -12.59 -8.81
N ALA A 464 33.31 -11.65 -8.18
CA ALA A 464 32.90 -10.41 -8.82
C ALA A 464 34.06 -9.43 -9.02
N VAL A 465 35.11 -9.49 -8.20
CA VAL A 465 36.23 -8.53 -8.23
C VAL A 465 36.91 -8.50 -9.60
N GLU A 466 37.30 -9.67 -10.11
CA GLU A 466 37.97 -9.75 -11.42
C GLU A 466 37.01 -9.44 -12.57
N ARG A 467 35.73 -9.81 -12.45
CA ARG A 467 34.73 -9.50 -13.49
C ARG A 467 34.41 -8.00 -13.57
N LEU A 468 34.42 -7.29 -12.45
CA LEU A 468 34.29 -5.83 -12.41
C LEU A 468 35.46 -5.14 -13.13
N LYS A 469 36.69 -5.66 -12.99
CA LYS A 469 37.88 -5.14 -13.69
C LYS A 469 37.83 -5.38 -15.19
N THR A 470 37.24 -6.49 -15.65
CA THR A 470 37.14 -6.78 -17.09
C THR A 470 36.00 -6.03 -17.77
N GLY A 471 34.94 -5.68 -17.04
CA GLY A 471 33.80 -4.92 -17.58
C GLY A 471 32.91 -5.72 -18.52
N GLN A 472 32.86 -7.05 -18.36
CA GLN A 472 32.27 -7.97 -19.32
C GLN A 472 31.46 -9.08 -18.61
N ASN A 473 30.22 -9.29 -19.05
CA ASN A 473 29.43 -10.44 -18.58
C ASN A 473 30.10 -11.76 -18.99
N SER A 474 29.87 -12.79 -18.18
CA SER A 474 30.20 -14.16 -18.56
C SER A 474 29.30 -14.63 -19.70
N PHE A 475 29.86 -15.44 -20.61
CA PHE A 475 29.13 -16.08 -21.70
C PHE A 475 28.90 -17.58 -21.48
N GLU A 476 29.19 -18.07 -20.28
CA GLU A 476 29.04 -19.48 -19.93
C GLU A 476 27.55 -19.87 -19.81
N GLY A 477 27.27 -21.15 -20.10
CA GLY A 477 25.93 -21.72 -20.03
C GLY A 477 25.03 -21.38 -21.22
N GLY A 478 23.77 -21.01 -20.95
CA GLY A 478 22.82 -20.75 -22.02
C GLY A 478 21.44 -20.23 -21.61
N CYS A 479 20.60 -19.98 -22.60
CA CYS A 479 19.24 -19.49 -22.38
C CYS A 479 18.35 -20.59 -21.80
N SER A 480 17.54 -20.27 -20.79
CA SER A 480 16.68 -21.23 -20.08
C SER A 480 15.47 -21.72 -20.89
N SER A 481 15.14 -21.04 -21.99
CA SER A 481 14.03 -21.39 -22.87
C SER A 481 14.19 -20.83 -24.28
N MET A 482 13.39 -21.34 -25.23
CA MET A 482 13.33 -20.80 -26.59
C MET A 482 12.91 -19.31 -26.62
N GLN A 483 12.04 -18.89 -25.70
CA GLN A 483 11.61 -17.50 -25.61
C GLN A 483 12.75 -16.60 -25.14
N ALA A 484 13.53 -17.06 -24.15
CA ALA A 484 14.74 -16.37 -23.71
C ALA A 484 15.76 -16.28 -24.85
N LEU A 485 15.94 -17.34 -25.65
CA LEU A 485 16.82 -17.33 -26.82
C LEU A 485 16.38 -16.33 -27.90
N ILE A 486 15.08 -16.29 -28.22
CA ILE A 486 14.52 -15.31 -29.17
C ILE A 486 14.78 -13.89 -28.63
N PHE A 487 14.51 -13.66 -27.35
CA PHE A 487 14.76 -12.36 -26.73
C PHE A 487 16.24 -11.97 -26.75
N TYR A 488 17.15 -12.90 -26.46
CA TYR A 488 18.60 -12.70 -26.58
C TYR A 488 18.99 -12.25 -27.99
N HIS A 489 18.46 -12.89 -29.04
CA HIS A 489 18.70 -12.46 -30.42
C HIS A 489 18.09 -11.09 -30.75
N LEU A 490 16.91 -10.77 -30.20
CA LEU A 490 16.30 -9.44 -30.35
C LEU A 490 17.14 -8.35 -29.68
N MET A 491 17.71 -8.60 -28.50
CA MET A 491 18.58 -7.63 -27.82
C MET A 491 19.80 -7.24 -28.65
N LYS A 492 20.32 -8.16 -29.48
CA LYS A 492 21.41 -7.84 -30.44
C LYS A 492 21.03 -6.75 -31.44
N LEU A 493 19.74 -6.63 -31.79
CA LEU A 493 19.24 -5.61 -32.72
C LEU A 493 19.11 -4.23 -32.07
N PHE A 494 18.99 -4.17 -30.74
CA PHE A 494 18.83 -2.93 -29.97
C PHE A 494 20.14 -2.42 -29.34
N GLY A 495 21.29 -2.87 -29.85
CA GLY A 495 22.60 -2.35 -29.43
C GLY A 495 23.18 -2.94 -28.13
N LYS A 496 22.49 -3.87 -27.44
CA LYS A 496 23.02 -4.59 -26.25
C LYS A 496 23.77 -5.88 -26.60
N ARG A 497 24.50 -5.88 -27.73
CA ARG A 497 25.13 -7.10 -28.26
C ARG A 497 26.31 -7.58 -27.42
N GLU A 498 27.05 -6.65 -26.81
CA GLU A 498 28.35 -6.94 -26.19
C GLU A 498 28.25 -7.23 -24.70
N HIS A 499 27.12 -6.93 -24.04
CA HIS A 499 26.94 -7.13 -22.59
C HIS A 499 28.14 -6.60 -21.78
N ARG A 500 28.55 -5.37 -22.11
CA ARG A 500 29.68 -4.66 -21.51
C ARG A 500 29.17 -3.58 -20.58
N PHE A 501 29.95 -3.30 -19.56
CA PHE A 501 29.75 -2.21 -18.64
C PHE A 501 31.10 -1.52 -18.34
N PRO A 502 31.11 -0.27 -17.87
CA PRO A 502 32.35 0.42 -17.53
C PRO A 502 33.15 -0.34 -16.48
N PRO A 503 34.42 -0.71 -16.75
CA PRO A 503 35.27 -1.38 -15.77
C PRO A 503 35.42 -0.59 -14.47
N VAL A 504 35.33 -1.30 -13.35
CA VAL A 504 35.47 -0.76 -11.99
C VAL A 504 36.59 -1.50 -11.27
N ASP A 505 37.59 -0.73 -10.83
CA ASP A 505 38.71 -1.20 -10.02
C ASP A 505 38.86 -0.23 -8.84
N ALA A 506 38.24 -0.58 -7.71
CA ALA A 506 38.23 0.21 -6.48
C ALA A 506 38.37 -0.71 -5.26
N PRO A 507 39.47 -1.48 -5.14
CA PRO A 507 39.66 -2.47 -4.08
C PRO A 507 39.57 -1.87 -2.67
N GLU A 508 39.94 -0.60 -2.51
CA GLU A 508 39.83 0.15 -1.25
C GLU A 508 38.38 0.39 -0.79
N ARG A 509 37.42 0.22 -1.70
CA ARG A 509 35.98 0.34 -1.42
C ARG A 509 35.28 -1.01 -1.31
N TYR A 510 35.97 -2.11 -1.56
CA TYR A 510 35.35 -3.43 -1.62
C TYR A 510 35.36 -4.11 -0.25
N ILE A 511 34.19 -4.57 0.16
CA ILE A 511 33.99 -5.49 1.28
C ILE A 511 33.65 -6.84 0.64
N VAL A 512 34.67 -7.66 0.43
CA VAL A 512 34.51 -8.98 -0.19
C VAL A 512 33.87 -9.94 0.82
N VAL A 513 32.80 -10.62 0.42
CA VAL A 513 32.08 -11.58 1.27
C VAL A 513 32.91 -12.85 1.44
N ASN A 514 33.40 -13.10 2.65
CA ASN A 514 34.10 -14.33 3.03
C ASN A 514 33.77 -14.69 4.50
N GLU A 515 34.33 -15.78 5.04
CA GLU A 515 34.03 -16.24 6.40
C GLU A 515 34.39 -15.21 7.50
N GLU A 516 35.38 -14.34 7.25
CA GLU A 516 35.85 -13.33 8.21
C GLU A 516 34.96 -12.07 8.19
N THR A 517 34.56 -11.60 7.01
CA THR A 517 33.77 -10.36 6.85
C THR A 517 32.28 -10.58 7.02
N LEU A 518 31.78 -11.80 6.76
CA LEU A 518 30.37 -12.12 6.75
C LEU A 518 29.64 -11.72 8.05
N PRO A 519 30.15 -12.04 9.26
CA PRO A 519 29.49 -11.66 10.50
C PRO A 519 29.30 -10.14 10.65
N GLU A 520 30.29 -9.34 10.23
CA GLU A 520 30.22 -7.88 10.32
C GLU A 520 29.24 -7.30 9.29
N ILE A 521 29.23 -7.85 8.06
CA ILE A 521 28.27 -7.47 7.02
C ILE A 521 26.84 -7.75 7.50
N GLU A 522 26.57 -8.95 8.01
CA GLU A 522 25.23 -9.35 8.42
C GLU A 522 24.74 -8.52 9.61
N LYS A 523 25.64 -8.20 10.56
CA LYS A 523 25.36 -7.29 11.67
C LYS A 523 25.02 -5.88 11.18
N THR A 524 25.86 -5.32 10.31
CA THR A 524 25.72 -3.93 9.81
C THR A 524 24.45 -3.76 8.99
N LEU A 525 24.13 -4.73 8.13
CA LEU A 525 22.93 -4.68 7.30
C LEU A 525 21.67 -5.16 8.04
N SER A 526 21.83 -5.81 9.20
CA SER A 526 20.75 -6.54 9.87
C SER A 526 20.04 -7.51 8.91
N ALA A 527 20.84 -8.24 8.13
CA ALA A 527 20.37 -9.12 7.06
C ALA A 527 21.35 -10.27 6.85
N LYS A 528 20.85 -11.43 6.42
CA LYS A 528 21.70 -12.58 6.11
C LYS A 528 22.12 -12.59 4.64
N VAL A 529 23.39 -12.85 4.37
CA VAL A 529 23.90 -13.01 2.99
C VAL A 529 23.75 -14.47 2.58
N ILE A 530 23.09 -14.70 1.44
CA ILE A 530 22.78 -16.03 0.95
C ILE A 530 23.52 -16.27 -0.36
N ALA A 531 24.47 -17.21 -0.40
CA ALA A 531 25.05 -17.66 -1.67
C ALA A 531 23.98 -18.33 -2.54
N LEU A 532 23.85 -17.89 -3.79
CA LEU A 532 22.84 -18.32 -4.77
C LEU A 532 23.46 -18.57 -6.17
N PRO A 533 24.53 -19.38 -6.28
CA PRO A 533 25.20 -19.60 -7.56
C PRO A 533 24.30 -20.30 -8.60
N GLY A 534 24.71 -20.20 -9.87
CA GLY A 534 24.13 -20.93 -10.98
C GLY A 534 23.56 -20.04 -12.08
N HIS A 535 22.92 -18.92 -11.74
CA HIS A 535 22.70 -17.85 -12.73
C HIS A 535 24.07 -17.31 -13.16
N THR A 536 24.84 -16.91 -12.16
CA THR A 536 26.29 -16.76 -12.24
C THR A 536 26.98 -17.39 -11.02
N LYS A 537 28.26 -17.70 -11.14
CA LYS A 537 29.08 -18.17 -10.01
C LYS A 537 29.15 -17.18 -8.83
N ASP A 538 29.11 -15.88 -9.11
CA ASP A 538 29.20 -14.80 -8.13
C ASP A 538 27.84 -14.36 -7.55
N SER A 539 26.75 -15.07 -7.88
CA SER A 539 25.40 -14.73 -7.43
C SER A 539 25.20 -14.90 -5.92
N ILE A 540 24.82 -13.80 -5.26
CA ILE A 540 24.46 -13.71 -3.84
C ILE A 540 23.14 -12.96 -3.65
N GLY A 541 22.44 -13.25 -2.56
CA GLY A 541 21.20 -12.60 -2.17
C GLY A 541 21.23 -12.09 -0.72
N LEU A 542 20.22 -11.31 -0.35
CA LEU A 542 20.04 -10.77 1.00
C LEU A 542 18.67 -11.15 1.57
N LEU A 543 18.69 -11.77 2.75
CA LEU A 543 17.50 -12.13 3.51
C LEU A 543 17.33 -11.18 4.70
N PHE A 544 16.28 -10.36 4.68
CA PHE A 544 15.93 -9.43 5.75
C PHE A 544 14.81 -10.00 6.62
N ASP A 545 15.00 -9.95 7.94
CA ASP A 545 13.99 -10.19 8.99
C ASP A 545 13.19 -11.49 8.83
N ASN A 546 13.76 -12.50 8.16
CA ASN A 546 13.04 -13.71 7.72
C ASN A 546 11.69 -13.39 7.06
N SER A 547 11.61 -12.26 6.35
CA SER A 547 10.39 -11.75 5.72
C SER A 547 10.57 -11.61 4.22
N VAL A 548 11.69 -11.03 3.78
CA VAL A 548 11.94 -10.77 2.35
C VAL A 548 13.30 -11.26 1.91
N LEU A 549 13.35 -11.87 0.73
CA LEU A 549 14.59 -12.31 0.07
C LEU A 549 14.81 -11.51 -1.21
N PHE A 550 15.89 -10.73 -1.25
CA PHE A 550 16.43 -10.16 -2.48
C PHE A 550 17.31 -11.23 -3.14
N CYS A 551 16.85 -11.79 -4.24
CA CYS A 551 17.47 -12.98 -4.83
C CYS A 551 18.35 -12.68 -6.06
N GLY A 552 18.52 -11.41 -6.42
CA GLY A 552 19.12 -11.05 -7.70
C GLY A 552 18.41 -11.76 -8.85
N ASP A 553 19.19 -12.48 -9.63
CA ASP A 553 18.77 -13.25 -10.80
C ASP A 553 18.64 -14.75 -10.54
N ALA A 554 18.73 -15.19 -9.27
CA ALA A 554 18.37 -16.55 -8.92
C ALA A 554 16.88 -16.84 -9.21
N ALA A 555 16.02 -15.82 -9.32
CA ALA A 555 14.67 -15.93 -9.85
C ALA A 555 14.24 -14.59 -10.48
N MET A 556 13.22 -14.60 -11.34
CA MET A 556 12.62 -13.37 -11.87
C MET A 556 11.09 -13.39 -11.90
N ASN A 557 10.46 -12.25 -12.17
CA ASN A 557 9.02 -12.18 -12.39
C ASN A 557 8.66 -11.10 -13.42
N GLY A 558 9.29 -11.23 -14.59
CA GLY A 558 9.11 -10.36 -15.74
C GLY A 558 9.17 -11.15 -17.04
N ILE A 559 8.85 -10.47 -18.13
CA ILE A 559 9.03 -10.98 -19.49
C ILE A 559 10.50 -10.74 -19.88
N PRO A 560 11.18 -11.69 -20.55
CA PRO A 560 10.66 -12.90 -21.19
C PRO A 560 10.70 -14.16 -20.30
N GLY A 561 11.00 -14.04 -19.01
CA GLY A 561 11.02 -15.15 -18.07
C GLY A 561 9.69 -15.90 -17.98
N ARG A 562 9.79 -17.19 -17.66
CA ARG A 562 8.63 -18.07 -17.44
C ARG A 562 8.79 -18.86 -16.15
N ASN A 563 7.67 -19.09 -15.46
CA ASN A 563 7.65 -19.86 -14.21
C ASN A 563 8.65 -19.32 -13.17
N HIS A 564 8.88 -18.02 -13.15
CA HIS A 564 9.86 -17.35 -12.32
C HIS A 564 11.34 -17.70 -12.55
N VAL A 565 11.63 -18.41 -13.64
CA VAL A 565 13.00 -18.78 -14.05
C VAL A 565 13.64 -17.64 -14.83
N ILE A 566 14.91 -17.37 -14.51
CA ILE A 566 15.75 -16.39 -15.20
C ILE A 566 16.03 -16.79 -16.64
N ILE A 567 16.37 -15.81 -17.48
CA ILE A 567 16.58 -16.01 -18.92
C ILE A 567 17.90 -16.72 -19.25
N TRP A 568 18.90 -16.56 -18.40
CA TRP A 568 20.26 -17.05 -18.60
C TRP A 568 20.72 -17.85 -17.39
N ILE A 569 21.33 -19.01 -17.59
CA ILE A 569 21.89 -19.82 -16.50
C ILE A 569 23.29 -20.31 -16.93
N GLU A 570 24.33 -20.02 -16.14
CA GLU A 570 25.69 -20.54 -16.31
C GLU A 570 25.74 -22.04 -15.98
N ASP A 571 25.31 -22.41 -14.77
CA ASP A 571 25.29 -23.79 -14.27
C ASP A 571 23.89 -24.16 -13.78
N LEU A 572 23.27 -25.13 -14.47
CA LEU A 572 21.90 -25.53 -14.19
C LEU A 572 21.74 -26.31 -12.88
N ASP A 573 22.76 -27.05 -12.45
CA ASP A 573 22.66 -27.87 -11.25
C ASP A 573 22.91 -27.03 -9.99
N GLU A 574 23.85 -26.09 -10.04
CA GLU A 574 23.98 -25.04 -9.01
C GLU A 574 22.72 -24.17 -8.93
N TYR A 575 22.16 -23.77 -10.08
CA TYR A 575 20.93 -22.96 -10.10
C TYR A 575 19.75 -23.68 -9.44
N LYS A 576 19.60 -25.00 -9.68
CA LYS A 576 18.61 -25.84 -8.99
C LYS A 576 18.90 -25.96 -7.49
N ALA A 577 20.17 -26.09 -7.09
CA ALA A 577 20.57 -26.14 -5.69
C ALA A 577 20.23 -24.83 -4.97
N SER A 578 20.48 -23.69 -5.61
CA SER A 578 20.11 -22.36 -5.11
C SER A 578 18.60 -22.20 -4.95
N TRP A 579 17.79 -22.70 -5.88
CA TRP A 579 16.33 -22.73 -5.71
C TRP A 579 15.88 -23.56 -4.51
N LYS A 580 16.44 -24.77 -4.33
CA LYS A 580 16.14 -25.61 -3.16
C LYS A 580 16.53 -24.92 -1.85
N LYS A 581 17.70 -24.27 -1.84
CA LYS A 581 18.17 -23.47 -0.70
C LYS A 581 17.18 -22.35 -0.39
N MET A 582 16.79 -21.54 -1.37
CA MET A 582 15.76 -20.50 -1.19
C MET A 582 14.45 -21.07 -0.64
N ILE A 583 13.97 -22.21 -1.15
CA ILE A 583 12.72 -22.83 -0.67
C ILE A 583 12.81 -23.25 0.82
N SER A 584 13.99 -23.67 1.29
CA SER A 584 14.21 -24.06 2.69
C SER A 584 14.26 -22.89 3.69
N LEU A 585 14.55 -21.66 3.22
CA LEU A 585 14.67 -20.48 4.08
C LEU A 585 13.30 -19.95 4.55
N GLU A 586 13.23 -19.39 5.74
CA GLU A 586 12.02 -18.75 6.25
C GLU A 586 11.88 -17.32 5.72
N PHE A 587 10.95 -17.09 4.79
CA PHE A 587 10.55 -15.77 4.31
C PHE A 587 9.18 -15.82 3.64
N LYS A 588 8.57 -14.64 3.45
CA LYS A 588 7.24 -14.45 2.88
C LYS A 588 7.28 -14.05 1.40
N LYS A 589 8.25 -13.22 1.01
CA LYS A 589 8.26 -12.57 -0.30
C LYS A 589 9.65 -12.54 -0.95
N VAL A 590 9.68 -12.75 -2.26
CA VAL A 590 10.87 -12.67 -3.11
C VAL A 590 10.89 -11.33 -3.86
N TYR A 591 12.03 -10.66 -3.84
CA TYR A 591 12.34 -9.43 -4.57
C TYR A 591 13.42 -9.72 -5.61
N PRO A 592 13.04 -10.05 -6.85
CA PRO A 592 14.01 -10.28 -7.93
C PRO A 592 14.53 -8.96 -8.48
N SER A 593 15.65 -9.01 -9.21
CA SER A 593 16.15 -7.85 -9.96
C SER A 593 15.34 -7.59 -11.24
N HIS A 594 14.59 -8.57 -11.74
CA HIS A 594 13.71 -8.39 -12.89
C HIS A 594 12.24 -8.65 -12.56
N GLY A 595 11.39 -7.65 -12.84
CA GLY A 595 9.95 -7.76 -12.72
C GLY A 595 9.38 -7.48 -11.33
N ARG A 596 8.19 -8.01 -11.02
CA ARG A 596 7.48 -7.65 -9.77
C ARG A 596 7.85 -8.56 -8.60
N PRO A 597 7.95 -8.05 -7.36
CA PRO A 597 8.01 -8.89 -6.17
C PRO A 597 6.85 -9.90 -6.11
N PHE A 598 7.11 -11.10 -5.60
CA PHE A 598 6.13 -12.19 -5.57
C PHE A 598 6.25 -13.05 -4.31
N PRO A 599 5.18 -13.73 -3.88
CA PRO A 599 5.21 -14.46 -2.61
C PRO A 599 5.91 -15.83 -2.77
N LYS A 600 6.52 -16.33 -1.69
CA LYS A 600 7.37 -17.55 -1.67
C LYS A 600 6.66 -18.77 -2.28
N GLU A 601 5.35 -18.89 -2.12
CA GLU A 601 4.58 -20.04 -2.60
C GLU A 601 4.65 -20.20 -4.13
N LYS A 602 4.87 -19.10 -4.86
CA LYS A 602 5.08 -19.19 -6.31
C LYS A 602 6.43 -19.81 -6.66
N LEU A 603 7.47 -19.52 -5.88
CA LEU A 603 8.79 -20.16 -6.03
C LEU A 603 8.65 -21.67 -5.83
N VAL A 604 8.01 -22.09 -4.72
CA VAL A 604 7.76 -23.50 -4.40
C VAL A 604 6.94 -24.19 -5.50
N ARG A 605 5.87 -23.55 -5.97
CA ARG A 605 5.02 -24.10 -7.04
C ARG A 605 5.79 -24.32 -8.35
N CYS A 606 6.77 -23.48 -8.63
CA CYS A 606 7.54 -23.51 -9.86
C CYS A 606 8.78 -24.41 -9.81
N GLU A 607 9.20 -24.89 -8.63
CA GLU A 607 10.36 -25.76 -8.43
C GLU A 607 10.39 -26.95 -9.40
N ARG A 608 9.28 -27.70 -9.51
CA ARG A 608 9.18 -28.87 -10.42
C ARG A 608 9.30 -28.53 -11.91
N LYS A 609 9.31 -27.24 -12.27
CA LYS A 609 9.53 -26.79 -13.65
C LYS A 609 11.02 -26.72 -13.98
N LEU A 610 11.90 -26.63 -12.97
CA LEU A 610 13.35 -26.59 -13.15
C LEU A 610 13.89 -27.87 -13.80
N ASP A 611 13.32 -29.03 -13.46
CA ASP A 611 13.71 -30.33 -14.03
C ASP A 611 13.44 -30.44 -15.54
N LYS A 612 12.62 -29.53 -16.08
CA LYS A 612 12.27 -29.48 -17.51
C LYS A 612 13.13 -28.49 -18.30
N ILE A 613 14.00 -27.73 -17.63
CA ILE A 613 14.87 -26.77 -18.28
C ILE A 613 15.92 -27.52 -19.08
N ARG A 614 16.12 -27.08 -20.33
CA ARG A 614 17.26 -27.45 -21.16
C ARG A 614 17.88 -26.15 -21.64
N LEU A 615 19.16 -25.96 -21.37
CA LEU A 615 19.86 -24.75 -21.77
C LEU A 615 20.06 -24.75 -23.29
N PHE A 616 19.70 -23.64 -23.91
CA PHE A 616 19.97 -23.39 -25.31
C PHE A 616 21.31 -22.66 -25.41
N PRO A 617 22.33 -23.27 -26.03
CA PRO A 617 23.67 -22.70 -26.05
C PRO A 617 23.67 -21.37 -26.80
N LEU A 618 24.45 -20.43 -26.28
CA LEU A 618 24.72 -19.16 -26.94
C LEU A 618 25.72 -19.44 -28.06
N LYS A 619 25.23 -19.64 -29.30
CA LYS A 619 26.13 -19.73 -30.46
C LYS A 619 26.73 -18.36 -30.70
N HIS A 620 27.99 -18.19 -30.29
CA HIS A 620 28.84 -17.13 -30.77
C HIS A 620 29.23 -17.47 -32.20
N ALA A 621 28.57 -16.83 -33.16
CA ALA A 621 29.01 -16.79 -34.55
C ALA A 621 29.88 -15.56 -34.75
#